data_AF-A0A382SUH9-F1
#
_entry.id   AF-A0A382SUH9-F1
#
_cell.length_a   1.000
_cell.length_b   1.000
_cell.length_c   1.000
_cell.angle_alpha   90.00
_cell.angle_beta   90.00
_cell.angle_gamma   90.00
#
_symmetry.space_group_name_H-M   'P 1'
#
loop_
_entity.id
_entity.type
_entity.pdbx_description
1 polymer ?
#
loop_
_entity_poly.entity_id
_entity_poly.type
_entity_poly.pdbx_seq_one_letter_code
_entity_poly.pdbx_strand_id
1 'polypeptide(L)'
;MATVRWSPLCASGATPEQQGVDTRRRPNAGPSDIRETSAMDTSKTHLFAFVALLIGASLIGASACSTDSELVTRVSELENELAELKELANVRTEVSALTAQLSSTESDVSALTTTAEALDAGVAALQEVDWSPTEEQVRPLVESLVEKHPELLRGPKGDKGNQGDMGP
;
A
#
# COMPACT_ATOMS: atom_id res chain seq x y z
N MET A 1 -1.58 7.82 -19.32
CA MET A 1 -1.48 6.40 -19.73
C MET A 1 -1.31 6.38 -21.24
N ALA A 2 -0.09 6.18 -21.72
CA ALA A 2 0.22 6.16 -23.15
C ALA A 2 0.22 4.70 -23.62
N THR A 3 -0.74 4.35 -24.48
CA THR A 3 -0.83 3.02 -25.09
C THR A 3 0.23 2.93 -26.19
N VAL A 4 1.31 2.20 -25.94
CA VAL A 4 2.34 1.95 -26.97
C VAL A 4 1.81 0.86 -27.89
N ARG A 5 1.35 1.27 -29.07
CA ARG A 5 0.84 0.36 -30.12
C ARG A 5 2.02 -0.04 -31.01
N TRP A 6 2.56 -1.23 -30.81
CA TRP A 6 3.54 -1.81 -31.73
C TRP A 6 2.79 -2.41 -32.94
N SER A 7 3.02 -1.85 -34.13
CA SER A 7 2.55 -2.44 -35.38
C SER A 7 3.59 -3.43 -35.91
N PRO A 8 3.20 -4.61 -36.43
CA PRO A 8 4.12 -5.53 -37.05
C PRO A 8 4.50 -5.01 -38.43
N LEU A 9 5.71 -4.50 -38.58
CA LEU A 9 6.24 -4.02 -39.86
C LEU A 9 6.80 -5.20 -40.67
N CYS A 10 5.91 -6.08 -41.15
CA CYS A 10 6.27 -7.14 -42.09
C CYS A 10 5.37 -7.08 -43.33
N ALA A 11 5.56 -6.05 -44.14
CA ALA A 11 5.04 -6.01 -45.52
C ALA A 11 6.09 -5.33 -46.41
N SER A 12 6.88 -6.14 -47.12
CA SER A 12 7.86 -5.62 -48.09
C SER A 12 7.41 -5.96 -49.51
N GLY A 13 6.72 -5.01 -50.15
CA GLY A 13 6.66 -4.91 -51.60
C GLY A 13 7.94 -4.26 -52.11
N ALA A 14 8.60 -4.86 -53.11
CA ALA A 14 9.85 -4.36 -53.69
C ALA A 14 9.65 -3.98 -55.16
N THR A 15 9.97 -2.73 -55.50
CA THR A 15 10.32 -2.29 -56.86
C THR A 15 11.74 -1.73 -56.82
N PRO A 16 12.67 -2.16 -57.69
CA PRO A 16 13.99 -1.57 -57.75
C PRO A 16 14.07 -0.48 -58.84
N GLU A 17 14.48 0.70 -58.40
CA GLU A 17 14.88 1.86 -59.20
C GLU A 17 16.34 1.64 -59.67
N GLN A 18 16.58 1.60 -60.99
CA GLN A 18 17.93 1.50 -61.57
C GLN A 18 18.57 2.89 -61.67
N GLN A 19 19.76 3.05 -61.08
CA GLN A 19 20.67 4.15 -61.40
C GLN A 19 21.97 3.58 -61.98
N GLY A 20 22.34 4.12 -63.14
CA GLY A 20 23.51 3.73 -63.91
C GLY A 20 24.80 4.35 -63.40
N VAL A 21 25.92 3.68 -63.69
CA VAL A 21 27.25 4.28 -63.72
C VAL A 21 27.99 3.73 -64.95
N ASP A 22 28.25 4.65 -65.86
CA ASP A 22 29.06 4.51 -67.06
C ASP A 22 30.54 4.69 -66.70
N THR A 23 31.42 3.77 -67.09
CA THR A 23 32.85 4.08 -67.29
C THR A 23 33.43 3.28 -68.46
N ARG A 24 33.59 3.98 -69.58
CA ARG A 24 34.48 3.58 -70.68
C ARG A 24 35.94 3.56 -70.24
N ARG A 25 36.64 2.45 -70.49
CA ARG A 25 38.01 2.46 -71.07
C ARG A 25 38.38 1.09 -71.65
N ARG A 26 38.39 1.03 -72.99
CA ARG A 26 39.24 0.16 -73.83
C ARG A 26 40.43 1.03 -74.31
N PRO A 27 41.59 0.49 -74.75
CA PRO A 27 41.61 -0.54 -75.79
C PRO A 27 42.76 -1.59 -75.82
N ASN A 28 42.44 -2.65 -76.57
CA ASN A 28 43.23 -3.43 -77.55
C ASN A 28 44.54 -4.16 -77.18
N ALA A 29 44.45 -5.49 -77.22
CA ALA A 29 45.10 -6.39 -78.20
C ALA A 29 44.37 -7.75 -78.05
N GLY A 30 43.72 -8.36 -79.04
CA GLY A 30 44.23 -8.92 -80.29
C GLY A 30 43.66 -10.36 -80.36
N PRO A 31 43.17 -10.85 -81.50
CA PRO A 31 42.18 -11.94 -81.56
C PRO A 31 42.84 -13.30 -81.76
N SER A 32 42.17 -14.38 -81.32
CA SER A 32 41.89 -15.59 -82.13
C SER A 32 41.22 -16.67 -81.27
N ASP A 33 40.02 -17.03 -81.71
CA ASP A 33 39.44 -18.37 -81.70
C ASP A 33 38.84 -18.99 -80.42
N ILE A 34 37.52 -18.81 -80.43
CA ILE A 34 36.43 -19.46 -79.74
C ILE A 34 36.34 -20.95 -80.12
N ARG A 35 36.27 -21.83 -79.13
CA ARG A 35 35.27 -22.92 -79.04
C ARG A 35 35.23 -23.45 -77.60
N GLU A 36 34.17 -23.08 -76.87
CA GLU A 36 33.03 -23.96 -76.53
C GLU A 36 33.40 -24.98 -75.44
N THR A 37 32.83 -25.06 -74.25
CA THR A 37 31.79 -24.32 -73.50
C THR A 37 31.90 -24.89 -72.06
N SER A 38 32.49 -24.16 -71.11
CA SER A 38 32.30 -24.44 -69.67
C SER A 38 31.22 -23.53 -69.05
N ALA A 39 30.41 -22.89 -69.90
CA ALA A 39 29.35 -21.95 -69.53
C ALA A 39 28.18 -22.57 -68.75
N MET A 40 28.22 -23.88 -68.46
CA MET A 40 27.17 -24.61 -67.76
C MET A 40 27.30 -24.59 -66.23
N ASP A 41 28.38 -24.01 -65.68
CA ASP A 41 28.58 -23.97 -64.23
C ASP A 41 28.35 -22.61 -63.56
N THR A 42 28.51 -21.49 -64.25
CA THR A 42 28.31 -20.17 -63.62
C THR A 42 26.84 -19.95 -63.22
N SER A 43 25.89 -20.32 -64.09
CA SER A 43 24.45 -20.22 -63.78
C SER A 43 24.06 -21.11 -62.59
N LYS A 44 24.61 -22.33 -62.50
CA LYS A 44 24.41 -23.20 -61.34
C LYS A 44 25.00 -22.60 -60.07
N THR A 45 26.23 -22.08 -60.13
CA THR A 45 26.86 -21.44 -58.96
C THR A 45 26.11 -20.19 -58.48
N HIS A 46 25.57 -19.37 -59.39
CA HIS A 46 24.73 -18.22 -59.02
C HIS A 46 23.38 -18.66 -58.44
N LEU A 47 22.76 -19.71 -58.98
CA LEU A 47 21.54 -20.27 -58.44
C LEU A 47 21.77 -20.86 -57.03
N PHE A 48 22.86 -21.61 -56.83
CA PHE A 48 23.22 -22.13 -55.51
C PHE A 48 23.52 -21.02 -54.51
N ALA A 49 24.23 -19.96 -54.91
CA ALA A 49 24.50 -18.80 -54.06
C ALA A 49 23.21 -18.05 -53.69
N PHE A 50 22.29 -17.88 -54.65
CA PHE A 50 21.01 -17.22 -54.40
C PHE A 50 20.09 -18.05 -53.49
N VAL A 51 20.03 -19.37 -53.70
CA VAL A 51 19.30 -20.29 -52.83
C VAL A 51 19.90 -20.33 -51.43
N ALA A 52 21.24 -20.35 -51.29
CA ALA A 52 21.91 -20.28 -50.00
C ALA A 52 21.65 -18.96 -49.26
N LEU A 53 21.63 -17.83 -49.99
CA LEU A 53 21.29 -16.51 -49.43
C LEU A 53 19.82 -16.46 -48.96
N LEU A 54 18.89 -17.00 -49.75
CA LEU A 54 17.47 -17.08 -49.40
C LEU A 54 17.23 -17.95 -48.17
N ILE A 55 17.85 -19.13 -48.11
CA ILE A 55 17.77 -20.02 -46.95
C ILE A 55 18.40 -19.35 -45.72
N GLY A 56 19.56 -18.72 -45.87
CA GLY A 56 20.22 -17.98 -44.80
C GLY A 56 19.38 -16.83 -44.23
N ALA A 57 18.80 -16.00 -45.10
CA ALA A 57 17.92 -14.90 -44.69
C ALA A 57 16.64 -15.42 -43.99
N SER A 58 16.07 -16.52 -44.48
CA SER A 58 14.88 -17.14 -43.89
C SER A 58 15.17 -17.77 -42.52
N LEU A 59 16.34 -18.41 -42.34
CA LEU A 59 16.75 -18.97 -41.04
C LEU A 59 17.07 -17.88 -40.01
N ILE A 60 17.76 -16.81 -40.43
CA ILE A 60 18.09 -15.68 -39.55
C ILE A 60 16.81 -14.98 -39.09
N GLY A 61 15.87 -14.71 -40.02
CA GLY A 61 14.57 -14.12 -39.71
C GLY A 61 13.71 -14.97 -38.78
N ALA A 62 13.71 -16.30 -38.96
CA ALA A 62 12.99 -17.22 -38.08
C ALA A 62 13.58 -17.24 -36.65
N SER A 63 14.92 -17.25 -36.52
CA SER A 63 15.56 -17.23 -35.20
C SER A 63 15.36 -15.90 -34.47
N ALA A 64 15.45 -14.77 -35.19
CA ALA A 64 15.21 -13.44 -34.63
C ALA A 64 13.75 -13.27 -34.17
N CYS A 65 12.80 -13.80 -34.94
CA CYS A 65 11.38 -13.80 -34.58
C CYS A 65 11.11 -14.65 -33.33
N SER A 66 11.76 -15.81 -33.19
CA SER A 66 11.61 -16.65 -32.00
C SER A 66 12.15 -15.98 -30.73
N THR A 67 13.28 -15.28 -30.82
CA THR A 67 13.85 -14.56 -29.67
C THR A 67 13.01 -13.34 -29.29
N ASP A 68 12.40 -12.65 -30.26
CA ASP A 68 11.58 -11.47 -30.00
C ASP A 68 10.30 -11.84 -29.24
N SER A 69 9.67 -12.95 -29.61
CA SER A 69 8.51 -13.48 -28.89
C SER A 69 8.84 -13.87 -27.44
N GLU A 70 10.00 -14.46 -27.19
CA GLU A 70 10.45 -14.83 -25.84
C GLU A 70 10.77 -13.60 -24.98
N LEU A 71 11.37 -12.57 -25.59
CA LEU A 71 11.64 -11.31 -24.90
C LEU A 71 10.35 -10.60 -24.50
N VAL A 72 9.34 -10.57 -25.38
CA VAL A 72 8.04 -9.97 -25.08
C VAL A 72 7.35 -10.68 -23.91
N THR A 73 7.34 -12.01 -23.88
CA THR A 73 6.73 -12.75 -22.77
C THR A 73 7.44 -12.49 -21.45
N ARG A 74 8.78 -12.47 -21.46
CA ARG A 74 9.58 -12.16 -20.27
C ARG A 74 9.39 -10.73 -19.77
N VAL A 75 9.24 -9.76 -20.67
CA VAL A 75 8.94 -8.37 -20.27
C VAL A 75 7.57 -8.30 -19.60
N SER A 76 6.54 -8.95 -20.15
CA SER A 76 5.21 -8.97 -19.53
C SER A 76 5.20 -9.64 -18.15
N GLU A 77 5.97 -10.72 -17.97
CA GLU A 77 6.11 -11.38 -16.66
C GLU A 77 6.80 -10.45 -15.64
N LEU A 78 7.91 -9.82 -16.03
CA LEU A 78 8.62 -8.85 -15.17
C LEU A 78 7.76 -7.63 -14.81
N GLU A 79 6.91 -7.16 -15.72
CA GLU A 79 5.96 -6.07 -15.43
C GLU A 79 4.94 -6.47 -14.34
N ASN A 80 4.46 -7.71 -14.37
CA ASN A 80 3.57 -8.25 -13.34
C ASN A 80 4.29 -8.39 -11.99
N GLU A 81 5.50 -8.98 -11.97
CA GLU A 81 6.29 -9.10 -10.73
C GLU A 81 6.57 -7.72 -10.10
N LEU A 82 6.87 -6.72 -10.93
CA LEU A 82 7.10 -5.35 -10.46
C LEU A 82 5.83 -4.73 -9.87
N ALA A 83 4.65 -5.04 -10.43
CA ALA A 83 3.37 -4.63 -9.84
C ALA A 83 3.16 -5.26 -8.46
N GLU A 84 3.42 -6.55 -8.30
CA GLU A 84 3.32 -7.25 -7.00
C GLU A 84 4.33 -6.69 -5.97
N LEU A 85 5.56 -6.40 -6.38
CA LEU A 85 6.57 -5.78 -5.51
C LEU A 85 6.16 -4.39 -5.01
N LYS A 86 5.45 -3.61 -5.82
CA LYS A 86 4.90 -2.30 -5.40
C LYS A 86 3.85 -2.47 -4.31
N GLU A 87 2.98 -3.47 -4.42
CA GLU A 87 1.99 -3.77 -3.38
C GLU A 87 2.67 -4.17 -2.07
N LEU A 88 3.75 -4.96 -2.10
CA LEU A 88 4.53 -5.29 -0.91
C LEU A 88 5.15 -4.06 -0.23
N ALA A 89 5.61 -3.08 -1.01
CA ALA A 89 6.10 -1.82 -0.47
C ALA A 89 4.99 -1.04 0.26
N ASN A 90 3.77 -1.02 -0.29
CA ASN A 90 2.63 -0.40 0.36
C ASN A 90 2.27 -1.12 1.68
N VAL A 91 2.15 -2.45 1.66
CA VAL A 91 1.89 -3.27 2.86
C VAL A 91 2.94 -3.00 3.94
N ARG A 92 4.22 -2.87 3.58
CA ARG A 92 5.28 -2.53 4.54
C ARG A 92 5.05 -1.17 5.21
N THR A 93 4.59 -0.17 4.46
CA THR A 93 4.27 1.15 5.05
C THR A 93 3.06 1.08 5.98
N GLU A 94 2.03 0.32 5.62
CA GLU A 94 0.85 0.10 6.46
C GLU A 94 1.20 -0.63 7.76
N VAL A 95 2.00 -1.70 7.68
CA VAL A 95 2.48 -2.44 8.87
C VAL A 95 3.28 -1.51 9.79
N SER A 96 4.12 -0.63 9.23
CA SER A 96 4.90 0.33 10.03
C SER A 96 3.99 1.33 10.73
N ALA A 97 2.95 1.83 10.05
CA ALA A 97 1.96 2.74 10.63
C ALA A 97 1.14 2.06 11.74
N LEU A 98 0.70 0.82 11.52
CA LEU A 98 -0.03 0.03 12.53
C LEU A 98 0.84 -0.27 13.75
N THR A 99 2.13 -0.53 13.55
CA THR A 99 3.08 -0.74 14.65
C THR A 99 3.21 0.51 15.52
N ALA A 100 3.27 1.70 14.90
CA ALA A 100 3.29 2.97 15.64
C ALA A 100 1.99 3.21 16.42
N GLN A 101 0.84 2.91 15.81
CA GLN A 101 -0.47 3.01 16.47
C GLN A 101 -0.59 2.05 17.66
N LEU A 102 -0.10 0.82 17.53
CA LEU A 102 -0.07 -0.17 18.62
C LEU A 102 0.75 0.36 19.80
N SER A 103 1.95 0.88 19.54
CA SER A 103 2.82 1.44 20.59
C SER A 103 2.18 2.65 21.30
N SER A 104 1.49 3.52 20.56
CA SER A 104 0.73 4.62 21.16
C SER A 104 -0.38 4.11 22.07
N THR A 105 -1.14 3.11 21.59
CA THR A 105 -2.27 2.53 22.34
C THR A 105 -1.79 1.85 23.62
N GLU A 106 -0.65 1.16 23.58
CA GLU A 106 -0.03 0.53 24.75
C GLU A 106 0.38 1.56 25.82
N SER A 107 0.91 2.71 25.37
CA SER A 107 1.21 3.84 26.25
C SER A 107 -0.06 4.42 26.88
N ASP A 108 -1.13 4.61 26.10
CA ASP A 108 -2.40 5.13 26.59
C ASP A 108 -3.05 4.20 27.61
N VAL A 109 -3.03 2.88 27.35
CA VAL A 109 -3.52 1.87 28.30
C VAL A 109 -2.72 1.92 29.60
N SER A 110 -1.39 1.99 29.51
CA SER A 110 -0.53 2.07 30.71
C SER A 110 -0.85 3.32 31.54
N ALA A 111 -1.02 4.47 30.88
CA ALA A 111 -1.41 5.71 31.56
C ALA A 111 -2.78 5.58 32.22
N LEU A 112 -3.77 5.01 31.53
CA LEU A 112 -5.11 4.80 32.07
C LEU A 112 -5.13 3.84 33.26
N THR A 113 -4.31 2.79 33.24
CA THR A 113 -4.15 1.90 34.39
C THR A 113 -3.63 2.66 35.61
N THR A 114 -2.59 3.49 35.44
CA THR A 114 -2.06 4.29 36.57
C THR A 114 -3.07 5.29 37.13
N THR A 115 -3.91 5.90 36.28
CA THR A 115 -4.95 6.83 36.75
C THR A 115 -6.07 6.10 37.47
N ALA A 116 -6.45 4.90 37.03
CA ALA A 116 -7.42 4.06 37.72
C ALA A 116 -6.93 3.67 39.12
N GLU A 117 -5.67 3.23 39.25
CA GLU A 117 -5.07 2.92 40.55
C GLU A 117 -5.04 4.13 41.49
N ALA A 118 -4.71 5.32 40.96
CA ALA A 118 -4.73 6.55 41.74
C ALA A 118 -6.14 6.95 42.19
N LEU A 119 -7.15 6.75 41.34
CA LEU A 119 -8.55 6.97 41.66
C LEU A 119 -9.04 6.00 42.73
N ASP A 120 -8.72 4.72 42.62
CA ASP A 120 -9.07 3.70 43.61
C ASP A 120 -8.45 4.03 44.97
N ALA A 121 -7.18 4.45 45.00
CA ALA A 121 -6.54 4.93 46.22
C ALA A 121 -7.23 6.17 46.81
N GLY A 122 -7.64 7.11 45.96
CA GLY A 122 -8.39 8.30 46.38
C GLY A 122 -9.77 7.97 46.96
N VAL A 123 -10.49 7.01 46.36
CA VAL A 123 -11.78 6.53 46.85
C VAL A 123 -11.61 5.82 48.19
N ALA A 124 -10.59 4.97 48.33
CA ALA A 124 -10.29 4.30 49.60
C ALA A 124 -10.00 5.33 50.71
N ALA A 125 -9.19 6.35 50.42
CA ALA A 125 -8.90 7.43 51.37
C ALA A 125 -10.16 8.20 51.79
N LEU A 126 -11.09 8.48 50.87
CA LEU A 126 -12.36 9.16 51.19
C LEU A 126 -13.32 8.29 52.01
N GLN A 127 -13.28 6.97 51.82
CA GLN A 127 -14.07 6.03 52.61
C GLN A 127 -13.57 5.91 54.06
N GLU A 128 -12.28 6.13 54.32
CA GLU A 128 -11.71 6.16 55.67
C GLU A 128 -12.07 7.44 56.45
N VAL A 129 -12.48 8.52 55.75
CA VAL A 129 -12.90 9.76 56.42
C VAL A 129 -14.22 9.54 57.14
N ASP A 130 -14.19 9.69 58.47
CA ASP A 130 -15.42 9.78 59.27
C ASP A 130 -16.08 11.14 59.02
N TRP A 131 -17.18 11.13 58.26
CA TRP A 131 -17.98 12.31 57.96
C TRP A 131 -18.95 12.68 59.09
N SER A 132 -18.95 11.92 60.19
CA SER A 132 -19.84 12.16 61.31
C SER A 132 -19.39 13.42 62.07
N PRO A 133 -20.23 14.48 62.16
CA PRO A 133 -19.85 15.69 62.83
C PRO A 133 -19.66 15.41 64.32
N THR A 134 -18.54 15.87 64.87
CA THR A 134 -18.22 15.67 66.28
C THR A 134 -19.16 16.48 67.16
N GLU A 135 -19.36 16.03 68.40
CA GLU A 135 -20.19 16.73 69.37
C GLU A 135 -19.75 18.19 69.57
N GLU A 136 -18.45 18.45 69.53
CA GLU A 136 -17.85 19.79 69.65
C GLU A 136 -18.28 20.72 68.50
N GLN A 137 -18.52 20.17 67.30
CA GLN A 137 -19.01 20.92 66.14
C GLN A 137 -20.52 21.15 66.20
N VAL A 138 -21.29 20.17 66.69
CA VAL A 138 -22.76 20.20 66.68
C VAL A 138 -23.34 20.94 67.89
N ARG A 139 -22.76 20.77 69.07
CA ARG A 139 -23.25 21.34 70.33
C ARG A 139 -23.48 22.87 70.29
N PRO A 140 -22.53 23.71 69.84
CA PRO A 140 -22.77 25.16 69.80
C PRO A 140 -23.87 25.57 68.80
N LEU A 141 -24.05 24.80 67.72
CA LEU A 141 -25.12 25.03 66.76
C LEU A 141 -26.49 24.71 67.37
N VAL A 142 -26.58 23.58 68.09
CA VAL A 142 -27.81 23.17 68.80
C VAL A 142 -28.15 24.20 69.88
N GLU A 143 -27.18 24.64 70.69
CA GLU A 143 -27.39 25.68 71.71
C GLU A 143 -27.87 26.99 71.09
N SER A 144 -27.24 27.47 70.01
CA SER A 144 -27.69 28.67 69.32
C SER A 144 -29.10 28.52 68.73
N LEU A 145 -29.49 27.33 68.29
CA LEU A 145 -30.81 27.08 67.70
C LEU A 145 -31.90 27.06 68.79
N VAL A 146 -31.61 26.41 69.92
CA VAL A 146 -32.49 26.37 71.11
C VAL A 146 -32.73 27.78 71.64
N GLU A 147 -31.68 28.62 71.68
CA GLU A 147 -31.76 29.97 72.21
C GLU A 147 -32.50 30.94 71.27
N LYS A 148 -32.29 30.84 69.96
CA LYS A 148 -32.96 31.71 68.97
C LYS A 148 -34.39 31.30 68.67
N HIS A 149 -34.72 30.01 68.79
CA HIS A 149 -36.00 29.45 68.38
C HIS A 149 -36.62 28.49 69.41
N PRO A 150 -36.86 28.93 70.66
CA PRO A 150 -37.47 28.09 71.69
C PRO A 150 -38.88 27.61 71.33
N GLU A 151 -39.58 28.33 70.47
CA GLU A 151 -40.91 28.00 69.95
C GLU A 151 -40.93 26.76 69.05
N LEU A 152 -39.84 26.45 68.36
CA LEU A 152 -39.75 25.26 67.50
C LEU A 152 -39.59 23.97 68.31
N LEU A 153 -39.07 24.08 69.53
CA LEU A 153 -38.90 22.97 70.46
C LEU A 153 -40.12 22.76 71.36
N ARG A 154 -41.06 23.72 71.36
CA ARG A 154 -42.38 23.52 71.95
C ARG A 154 -43.21 22.66 71.00
N GLY A 155 -43.41 21.41 71.38
CA GLY A 155 -44.40 20.56 70.73
C GLY A 155 -45.78 21.25 70.68
N PRO A 156 -46.66 20.84 69.75
CA PRO A 156 -48.02 21.36 69.71
C PRO A 156 -48.62 21.31 71.11
N LYS A 157 -49.30 22.38 71.50
CA LYS A 157 -49.93 22.48 72.82
C LYS A 157 -50.87 21.28 72.94
N GLY A 158 -50.49 20.30 73.76
CA GLY A 158 -51.33 19.13 74.00
C GLY A 158 -52.70 19.63 74.41
N ASP A 159 -53.75 19.02 73.86
CA ASP A 159 -55.08 19.16 74.43
C ASP A 159 -54.96 18.86 75.92
N LYS A 160 -55.70 19.59 76.76
CA LYS A 160 -55.73 19.32 78.21
C LYS A 160 -56.23 17.87 78.38
N GLY A 161 -55.29 16.93 78.42
CA GLY A 161 -55.56 15.56 78.78
C GLY A 161 -56.09 15.60 80.20
N ASN A 162 -57.20 14.91 80.45
CA ASN A 162 -57.64 14.68 81.81
C ASN A 162 -56.47 14.04 82.56
N GLN A 163 -56.11 14.61 83.71
CA GLN A 163 -55.09 14.04 84.58
C GLN A 163 -55.50 12.59 84.85
N GLY A 164 -54.70 11.64 84.34
CA GLY A 164 -54.97 10.23 84.51
C GLY A 164 -55.08 9.90 86.00
N ASP A 165 -55.97 8.97 86.35
CA ASP A 165 -56.22 8.58 87.73
C ASP A 165 -54.88 8.27 88.43
N MET A 166 -54.66 8.89 89.59
CA MET A 166 -53.54 8.49 90.45
C MET A 166 -53.74 7.03 90.84
N GLY A 167 -52.79 6.18 90.47
CA GLY A 167 -52.82 4.75 90.76
C GLY A 167 -52.88 4.44 92.27
N PRO A 168 -53.29 3.20 92.63
CA PRO A 168 -53.61 2.79 94.00
C PRO A 168 -52.44 2.84 94.97
#